data_AF-A0A8S3KG02-F1
#
_entry.id   AF-A0A8S3KG02-F1
#
_cell.length_a   1.000
_cell.length_b   1.000
_cell.length_c   1.000
_cell.angle_alpha   90.00
_cell.angle_beta   90.00
_cell.angle_gamma   90.00
#
_symmetry.space_group_name_H-M   'P 1'
#
loop_
_entity.id
_entity.type
_entity.pdbx_description
1 polymer ?
#
loop_
_entity_poly.entity_id
_entity_poly.type
_entity_poly.pdbx_seq_one_letter_code
_entity_poly.pdbx_strand_id
1 'polypeptide(L)'
;MTEMNEDFEFRVVLIKIQNSLSDSDRLQLHFLFGEDIPRRLQSNGSLETTLEVLQTLFDRLKISNKNYNYLVRALQAIQRPDCVERLL
;
A
#
# COMPACT_ATOMS: atom_id res chain seq x y z
N MET A 1 17.08 -5.68 17.88
CA MET A 1 15.82 -5.20 18.48
C MET A 1 15.24 -3.95 17.79
N THR A 2 15.99 -3.28 16.92
CA THR A 2 15.58 -2.06 16.19
C THR A 2 14.64 -2.34 15.01
N GLU A 3 14.84 -3.41 14.24
CA GLU A 3 14.08 -3.66 13.00
C GLU A 3 12.60 -3.99 13.23
N MET A 4 12.26 -4.70 14.32
CA MET A 4 10.87 -5.02 14.66
C MET A 4 10.03 -3.77 14.96
N ASN A 5 10.67 -2.69 15.40
CA ASN A 5 10.00 -1.42 15.67
C ASN A 5 9.74 -0.65 14.37
N GLU A 6 10.68 -0.66 13.43
CA GLU A 6 10.56 0.07 12.17
C GLU A 6 9.49 -0.53 11.23
N ASP A 7 9.35 -1.86 11.21
CA ASP A 7 8.28 -2.51 10.44
C ASP A 7 6.90 -2.25 11.04
N PHE A 8 6.81 -2.15 12.37
CA PHE A 8 5.58 -1.77 13.06
C PHE A 8 5.17 -0.34 12.70
N GLU A 9 6.10 0.62 12.80
CA GLU A 9 5.85 2.02 12.43
C GLU A 9 5.45 2.15 10.95
N PHE A 10 6.12 1.43 10.06
CA PHE A 10 5.75 1.42 8.64
C PHE A 10 4.32 0.89 8.43
N ARG A 11 3.93 -0.20 9.09
CA ARG A 11 2.56 -0.73 9.04
C ARG A 11 1.53 0.28 9.57
N VAL A 12 1.86 1.03 10.61
CA VAL A 12 1.00 2.12 11.12
C VAL A 12 0.83 3.21 10.06
N VAL A 13 1.89 3.60 9.36
CA VAL A 13 1.82 4.55 8.24
C VAL A 13 0.93 4.02 7.12
N LEU A 14 1.08 2.75 6.73
CA LEU A 14 0.23 2.12 5.71
C LEU A 14 -1.25 2.14 6.09
N ILE A 15 -1.60 1.88 7.36
CA ILE A 15 -2.97 1.98 7.86
C ILE A 15 -3.51 3.41 7.72
N LYS A 16 -2.70 4.43 8.06
CA LYS A 16 -3.09 5.84 7.92
C LYS A 16 -3.30 6.24 6.47
N ILE A 17 -2.46 5.75 5.56
CA ILE A 17 -2.57 6.00 4.12
C ILE A 17 -3.85 5.39 3.58
N GLN A 18 -4.09 4.10 3.84
CA GLN A 18 -5.28 3.44 3.28
C GLN A 18 -6.59 4.08 3.79
N ASN A 19 -6.60 4.58 5.04
CA ASN A 19 -7.75 5.32 5.60
C ASN A 19 -8.01 6.67 4.92
N SER A 20 -6.99 7.30 4.30
CA SER A 20 -7.16 8.52 3.51
C SER A 20 -7.56 8.27 2.05
N LEU A 21 -7.50 7.01 1.59
CA LEU A 21 -7.92 6.65 0.24
C LEU A 21 -9.44 6.45 0.18
N SER A 22 -10.05 6.80 -0.95
CA SER A 22 -11.42 6.39 -1.26
C SER A 22 -11.46 4.95 -1.77
N ASP A 23 -12.64 4.34 -1.87
CA ASP A 23 -12.78 3.01 -2.50
C ASP A 23 -12.30 3.01 -3.95
N SER A 24 -12.53 4.11 -4.67
CA SER A 24 -12.05 4.30 -6.04
C SER A 24 -10.52 4.33 -6.12
N ASP A 25 -9.87 5.05 -5.20
CA ASP A 25 -8.41 5.11 -5.15
C ASP A 25 -7.81 3.75 -4.81
N ARG A 26 -8.40 3.05 -3.83
CA ARG A 26 -8.01 1.68 -3.47
C ARG A 26 -8.11 0.74 -4.67
N LEU A 27 -9.23 0.77 -5.39
CA LEU A 27 -9.43 -0.05 -6.58
C LEU A 27 -8.40 0.26 -7.69
N GLN A 28 -8.10 1.54 -7.92
CA GLN A 28 -7.06 1.94 -8.88
C GLN A 28 -5.68 1.42 -8.47
N LEU A 29 -5.31 1.51 -7.17
CA LEU A 29 -4.07 0.92 -6.68
C LEU A 29 -4.02 -0.58 -6.89
N HIS A 30 -5.10 -1.30 -6.56
CA HIS A 30 -5.15 -2.75 -6.71
C HIS A 30 -4.94 -3.14 -8.19
N PHE A 31 -5.53 -2.38 -9.10
CA PHE A 31 -5.31 -2.57 -10.54
C PHE A 31 -3.85 -2.32 -10.93
N LEU A 32 -3.23 -1.24 -10.44
CA LEU A 32 -1.82 -0.90 -10.73
C LEU A 32 -0.82 -1.91 -10.16
N PHE A 33 -1.14 -2.53 -9.02
CA PHE A 33 -0.29 -3.59 -8.46
C PHE A 33 -0.30 -4.86 -9.31
N GLY A 34 -1.37 -5.09 -10.09
CA GLY A 34 -1.40 -6.10 -11.14
C GLY A 34 -0.97 -7.48 -10.64
N GLU A 35 0.01 -8.09 -11.32
CA GLU A 35 0.49 -9.45 -11.03
C GLU A 35 1.20 -9.61 -9.68
N ASP A 36 1.56 -8.49 -9.03
CA ASP A 36 2.17 -8.52 -7.71
C ASP A 36 1.17 -8.89 -6.61
N ILE A 37 -0.14 -8.88 -6.91
CA ILE A 37 -1.22 -9.36 -6.05
C ILE A 37 -2.09 -10.43 -6.74
N PRO A 38 -2.74 -11.35 -5.99
CA PRO A 38 -3.70 -12.28 -6.55
C PRO A 38 -4.84 -11.58 -7.30
N ARG A 39 -5.24 -12.12 -8.46
CA ARG A 39 -6.33 -11.57 -9.28
C ARG A 39 -7.64 -11.33 -8.51
N ARG A 40 -7.94 -12.17 -7.51
CA ARG A 40 -9.13 -12.02 -6.66
C ARG A 40 -9.17 -10.71 -5.85
N LEU A 41 -8.01 -10.09 -5.61
CA LEU A 41 -7.91 -8.84 -4.86
C LEU A 41 -8.01 -7.60 -5.76
N GLN A 42 -7.80 -7.75 -7.08
CA GLN A 42 -7.71 -6.63 -8.02
C GLN A 42 -9.05 -5.91 -8.24
N SER A 43 -10.17 -6.62 -8.10
CA SER A 43 -11.51 -6.11 -8.43
C SER A 43 -12.31 -5.63 -7.21
N ASN A 44 -11.72 -5.60 -6.02
CA ASN A 44 -12.40 -5.21 -4.78
C ASN A 44 -11.61 -4.10 -4.07
N GLY A 45 -12.13 -2.88 -4.08
CA GLY A 45 -11.53 -1.70 -3.44
C GLY A 45 -11.88 -1.53 -1.96
N SER A 46 -12.43 -2.55 -1.30
CA SER A 46 -12.76 -2.48 0.12
C SER A 46 -11.52 -2.32 1.01
N LEU A 47 -11.73 -1.75 2.19
CA LEU A 47 -10.72 -1.62 3.24
C LEU A 47 -10.05 -2.97 3.55
N GLU A 48 -10.84 -4.02 3.78
CA GLU A 48 -10.34 -5.36 4.11
C GLU A 48 -9.45 -5.93 3.00
N THR A 49 -9.90 -5.85 1.75
CA THR A 49 -9.10 -6.28 0.60
C THR A 49 -7.82 -5.46 0.46
N THR A 50 -7.86 -4.17 0.76
CA THR A 50 -6.68 -3.29 0.70
C THR A 50 -5.63 -3.68 1.73
N LEU A 51 -6.05 -4.06 2.94
CA LEU A 51 -5.14 -4.59 3.96
C LEU A 51 -4.51 -5.91 3.50
N GLU A 52 -5.28 -6.80 2.87
CA GLU A 52 -4.77 -8.04 2.30
C GLU A 52 -3.77 -7.79 1.15
N VAL A 53 -4.04 -6.78 0.30
CA VAL A 53 -3.14 -6.32 -0.75
C VAL A 53 -1.82 -5.80 -0.17
N LEU A 54 -1.88 -4.91 0.82
CA LEU A 54 -0.68 -4.34 1.45
C LEU A 54 0.16 -5.44 2.14
N GLN A 55 -0.48 -6.38 2.83
CA GLN A 55 0.18 -7.54 3.42
C GLN A 55 0.85 -8.41 2.34
N THR A 56 0.15 -8.67 1.23
CA THR A 56 0.70 -9.43 0.09
C THR A 56 1.95 -8.77 -0.50
N LEU A 57 1.93 -7.45 -0.69
CA LEU A 57 3.08 -6.70 -1.19
C LEU A 57 4.27 -6.75 -0.22
N PHE A 58 3.98 -6.71 1.09
CA PHE A 58 5.00 -6.84 2.13
C PHE A 58 5.63 -8.25 2.11
N ASP A 59 4.82 -9.30 2.09
CA ASP A 59 5.28 -10.70 2.09
C ASP A 59 6.07 -11.06 0.82
N ARG A 60 5.76 -10.41 -0.29
CA ARG A 60 6.48 -10.53 -1.57
C ARG A 60 7.68 -9.59 -1.69
N LEU A 61 8.04 -8.87 -0.62
CA LEU A 61 9.16 -7.91 -0.57
C LEU A 61 9.06 -6.78 -1.62
N LYS A 62 7.84 -6.46 -2.07
CA LYS A 62 7.57 -5.35 -2.99
C LYS A 62 7.58 -4.00 -2.27
N ILE A 63 7.21 -4.02 -0.98
CA ILE A 63 7.28 -2.87 -0.09
C ILE A 63 7.91 -3.28 1.24
N SER A 64 8.66 -2.37 1.85
CA SER A 64 9.16 -2.47 3.22
C SER A 64 9.45 -1.07 3.77
N ASN A 65 9.77 -0.98 5.07
CA ASN A 65 10.23 0.26 5.70
C ASN A 65 11.46 0.90 5.02
N LYS A 66 12.33 0.07 4.39
CA LYS A 66 13.55 0.49 3.67
C LYS A 66 13.31 0.65 2.16
N ASN A 67 12.22 0.13 1.63
CA ASN A 67 11.90 0.20 0.21
C ASN A 67 10.39 0.33 -0.03
N TYR A 68 9.90 1.56 -0.06
CA TYR A 68 8.49 1.89 -0.36
C TYR A 68 8.32 2.65 -1.68
N ASN A 69 9.37 2.70 -2.51
CA ASN A 69 9.36 3.40 -3.81
C ASN A 69 8.26 2.90 -4.75
N TYR A 70 7.95 1.60 -4.67
CA TYR A 70 6.86 1.01 -5.44
C TYR A 70 5.50 1.62 -5.07
N LEU A 71 5.23 1.79 -3.77
CA LEU A 71 4.03 2.43 -3.28
C LEU A 71 3.97 3.92 -3.63
N VAL A 72 5.10 4.64 -3.52
CA VAL A 72 5.20 6.05 -3.92
C VAL A 72 4.82 6.23 -5.38
N ARG A 73 5.39 5.44 -6.29
CA ARG A 73 5.08 5.49 -7.72
C ARG A 73 3.59 5.22 -8.00
N ALA A 74 3.00 4.25 -7.31
CA ALA A 74 1.59 3.93 -7.45
C ALA A 74 0.68 5.07 -6.96
N LEU A 75 0.98 5.66 -5.80
CA LEU A 75 0.24 6.80 -5.25
C LEU A 75 0.38 8.06 -6.13
N GLN A 76 1.55 8.30 -6.72
CA GLN A 76 1.74 9.36 -7.70
C GLN A 76 0.89 9.14 -8.95
N ALA A 77 0.82 7.90 -9.45
CA ALA A 77 0.05 7.56 -10.65
C ALA A 77 -1.45 7.81 -10.47
N ILE A 78 -1.99 7.62 -9.25
CA ILE A 78 -3.39 7.92 -8.92
C ILE A 78 -3.60 9.34 -8.34
N GLN A 79 -2.60 10.21 -8.47
CA GLN A 79 -2.66 11.63 -8.04
C GLN A 79 -2.98 11.80 -6.55
N ARG A 80 -2.33 11.02 -5.68
CA ARG A 80 -2.42 11.12 -4.21
C ARG A 80 -1.12 11.63 -3.56
N PRO A 81 -0.71 12.88 -3.82
CA PRO A 81 0.53 13.43 -3.26
C PRO A 81 0.48 13.55 -1.74
N ASP A 82 -0.69 13.76 -1.16
CA ASP A 82 -0.93 13.79 0.29
C ASP A 82 -0.55 12.47 0.99
N CYS A 83 -0.72 11.35 0.30
CA CYS A 83 -0.33 10.03 0.79
C CYS A 83 1.17 9.78 0.61
N VAL A 84 1.79 10.38 -0.42
CA VAL A 84 3.24 10.29 -0.66
C VAL A 84 4.00 11.05 0.43
N GLU A 85 3.55 12.24 0.81
CA GLU A 85 4.15 13.04 1.88
C GLU A 85 4.18 12.31 3.22
N ARG A 86 3.25 11.38 3.46
CA ARG A 86 3.20 10.57 4.68
C ARG A 86 4.20 9.40 4.69
N LEU A 87 4.77 9.07 3.54
CA LEU A 87 5.79 8.02 3.40
C LEU A 87 7.22 8.56 3.50
N LEU A 88 7.41 9.87 3.35
CA LEU A 88 8.69 10.58 3.35
C LEU A 88 8.97 11.20 4.72
#